data_AF-A0A084WNW3-F1
#
_entry.id   AF-A0A084WNW3-F1
#
_cell.length_a   1.000
_cell.length_b   1.000
_cell.length_c   1.000
_cell.angle_alpha   90.00
_cell.angle_beta   90.00
_cell.angle_gamma   90.00
#
_symmetry.space_group_name_H-M   'P 1'
#
loop_
_entity.id
_entity.type
_entity.pdbx_description
1 polymer ?
#
loop_
_entity_poly.entity_id
_entity_poly.type
_entity_poly.pdbx_seq_one_letter_code
_entity_poly.pdbx_strand_id
1 'polypeptide(L)'
;MISEIKMLILVGQHLNIVNFLGAVTENIHNNELMIIFEYCRYGSVLSFMQSRRSTFVNCIDDLPMAWITSAMDDELGEGDSDDDSKISFRTTDLICWATQIAFGMEYLSSKNVFHGDLAARNVLLCEKVQPRNLL
;
A
#
# COMPACT_ATOMS: atom_id res chain seq x y z
N MET A 1 9.64 -21.70 -6.33
CA MET A 1 8.29 -21.43 -6.86
C MET A 1 7.17 -21.83 -5.90
N ILE A 2 6.94 -23.13 -5.57
CA ILE A 2 5.98 -23.50 -4.49
C ILE A 2 6.39 -22.94 -3.12
N SER A 3 7.69 -22.78 -2.88
CA SER A 3 8.25 -22.13 -1.71
C SER A 3 7.80 -20.68 -1.54
N GLU A 4 7.64 -19.92 -2.63
CA GLU A 4 7.21 -18.51 -2.58
C GLU A 4 5.74 -18.42 -2.17
N ILE A 5 4.86 -19.23 -2.76
CA ILE A 5 3.44 -19.29 -2.37
C ILE A 5 3.31 -19.66 -0.88
N LYS A 6 4.10 -20.62 -0.39
CA LYS A 6 4.10 -20.98 1.04
C LYS A 6 4.54 -19.82 1.93
N MET A 7 5.53 -19.04 1.51
CA MET A 7 5.94 -17.84 2.24
C MET A 7 4.83 -16.77 2.24
N LEU A 8 4.17 -16.54 1.11
CA LEU A 8 3.05 -15.59 1.00
C LEU A 8 1.87 -15.98 1.90
N ILE A 9 1.55 -17.27 1.98
CA ILE A 9 0.52 -17.80 2.90
C ILE A 9 0.96 -17.62 4.37
N LEU A 10 2.23 -17.90 4.68
CA LEU A 10 2.76 -17.79 6.05
C LEU A 10 2.74 -16.34 6.56
N VAL A 11 3.04 -15.38 5.70
CA VAL A 11 2.99 -13.95 6.04
C VAL A 11 1.59 -13.56 6.52
N GLY A 12 0.52 -14.12 5.95
CA GLY A 12 -0.85 -13.82 6.36
C GLY A 12 -1.28 -12.41 5.95
N GLN A 13 -2.25 -11.84 6.68
CA GLN A 13 -2.83 -10.53 6.36
C GLN A 13 -2.42 -9.44 7.36
N HIS A 14 -2.09 -8.26 6.84
CA HIS A 14 -1.81 -7.07 7.63
C HIS A 14 -2.17 -5.81 6.83
N LEU A 15 -2.62 -4.75 7.51
CA LEU A 15 -3.06 -3.52 6.85
C LEU A 15 -1.96 -2.85 6.01
N ASN A 16 -0.71 -2.94 6.47
CA ASN A 16 0.45 -2.31 5.83
C ASN A 16 1.34 -3.29 5.06
N ILE A 17 0.80 -4.44 4.66
CA ILE A 17 1.42 -5.40 3.74
C ILE A 17 0.46 -5.63 2.60
N VAL A 18 0.96 -5.68 1.37
CA VAL A 18 0.12 -6.01 0.21
C VAL A 18 -0.30 -7.48 0.34
N ASN A 19 -1.55 -7.70 0.71
CA ASN A 19 -1.99 -9.05 1.04
C ASN A 19 -2.11 -9.94 -0.20
N PHE A 20 -1.65 -11.17 -0.04
CA PHE A 20 -1.83 -12.23 -1.01
C PHE A 20 -3.29 -12.72 -0.98
N LEU A 21 -3.93 -12.78 -2.14
CA LEU A 21 -5.34 -13.18 -2.29
C LEU A 21 -5.48 -14.61 -2.81
N GLY A 22 -4.52 -15.08 -3.61
CA GLY A 22 -4.56 -16.43 -4.17
C GLY A 22 -3.57 -16.63 -5.31
N ALA A 23 -3.48 -17.85 -5.81
CA ALA A 23 -2.65 -18.17 -6.96
C ALA A 23 -3.39 -19.11 -7.91
N VAL A 24 -3.15 -18.96 -9.21
CA VAL A 24 -3.62 -19.90 -10.23
C VAL A 24 -2.46 -20.84 -10.55
N THR A 25 -2.65 -22.11 -10.22
CA THR A 25 -1.62 -23.16 -10.28
C THR A 25 -1.92 -24.24 -11.30
N GLU A 26 -2.97 -24.10 -12.11
CA GLU A 26 -3.44 -25.14 -13.03
C GLU A 26 -2.40 -25.52 -14.09
N ASN A 27 -1.56 -24.57 -14.52
CA ASN A 27 -0.63 -24.77 -15.64
C ASN A 27 0.85 -24.65 -15.24
N ILE A 28 1.19 -25.00 -13.99
CA ILE A 28 2.56 -24.95 -13.45
C ILE A 28 3.55 -25.75 -14.31
N HIS A 29 3.12 -26.86 -14.91
CA HIS A 29 3.99 -27.68 -15.78
C HIS A 29 4.46 -26.93 -17.04
N ASN A 30 3.70 -25.92 -17.47
CA ASN A 30 4.05 -25.01 -18.57
C ASN A 30 4.73 -23.73 -18.06
N ASN A 31 5.13 -23.68 -16.79
CA ASN A 31 5.74 -22.53 -16.12
C ASN A 31 4.83 -21.28 -16.09
N GLU A 32 3.51 -21.48 -16.12
CA GLU A 32 2.50 -20.44 -16.01
C GLU A 32 1.94 -20.43 -14.58
N LEU A 33 2.58 -19.63 -13.71
CA LEU A 33 2.10 -19.36 -12.36
C LEU A 33 1.63 -17.90 -12.28
N MET A 34 0.38 -17.70 -11.87
CA MET A 34 -0.15 -16.36 -11.56
C MET A 34 -0.36 -16.24 -10.05
N ILE A 35 0.13 -15.15 -9.48
CA ILE A 35 -0.02 -14.79 -8.06
C ILE A 35 -0.89 -13.53 -8.02
N ILE A 36 -1.93 -13.58 -7.20
CA ILE A 36 -2.96 -12.55 -7.09
C ILE A 36 -2.77 -11.84 -5.75
N PHE A 37 -2.65 -10.52 -5.80
CA PHE A 37 -2.53 -9.63 -4.66
C PHE A 37 -3.66 -8.60 -4.66
N GLU A 38 -3.87 -7.95 -3.53
CA GLU A 38 -4.66 -6.72 -3.50
C GLU A 38 -4.06 -5.65 -4.41
N TYR A 39 -4.95 -4.86 -5.01
CA TYR A 39 -4.58 -3.84 -5.97
C TYR A 39 -4.32 -2.50 -5.27
N CYS A 40 -3.12 -1.95 -5.46
CA CYS A 40 -2.78 -0.60 -5.02
C CYS A 40 -2.83 0.38 -6.19
N ARG A 41 -3.93 1.14 -6.25
CA ARG A 41 -4.28 2.07 -7.34
C ARG A 41 -3.18 3.05 -7.71
N TYR A 42 -2.47 3.60 -6.72
CA TYR A 42 -1.51 4.69 -6.94
C TYR A 42 -0.10 4.19 -7.25
N GLY A 43 0.11 2.87 -7.33
CA GLY A 43 1.41 2.28 -7.65
C GLY A 43 2.45 2.50 -6.55
N SER A 44 3.73 2.52 -6.92
CA SER A 44 4.82 2.65 -5.95
C SER A 44 4.97 4.07 -5.41
N VAL A 45 5.37 4.20 -4.14
CA VAL A 45 5.71 5.49 -3.50
C VAL A 45 6.74 6.24 -4.35
N LEU A 46 7.75 5.54 -4.89
CA LEU A 46 8.76 6.14 -5.74
C LEU A 46 8.15 6.84 -6.97
N SER A 47 7.35 6.10 -7.76
CA SER A 47 6.72 6.62 -8.97
C SER A 47 5.71 7.71 -8.66
N PHE A 48 4.96 7.56 -7.58
CA PHE A 48 3.98 8.53 -7.12
C PHE A 48 4.63 9.87 -6.75
N MET A 49 5.69 9.84 -5.94
CA MET A 49 6.40 11.06 -5.55
C MET A 49 7.11 11.73 -6.73
N GLN A 50 7.70 10.94 -7.63
CA GLN A 50 8.41 11.47 -8.80
C GLN A 50 7.47 12.18 -9.78
N SER A 51 6.32 11.57 -10.07
CA SER A 51 5.32 12.14 -10.99
C SER A 51 4.63 13.39 -10.43
N ARG A 52 4.59 13.55 -9.11
CA ARG A 52 3.86 14.63 -8.41
C ARG A 52 4.76 15.62 -7.69
N ARG A 53 6.05 15.64 -8.03
CA ARG A 53 7.03 16.49 -7.36
C ARG A 53 6.67 17.98 -7.42
N SER A 54 6.04 18.44 -8.51
CA SER A 54 5.61 19.83 -8.70
C SER A 54 4.36 20.21 -7.90
N THR A 55 3.55 19.24 -7.48
CA THR A 55 2.32 19.45 -6.70
C THR A 55 2.50 19.16 -5.22
N PHE A 56 3.74 18.87 -4.78
CA PHE A 56 4.05 18.66 -3.37
C PHE A 56 3.86 19.93 -2.54
N VAL A 57 3.20 19.80 -1.39
CA VAL A 57 2.98 20.89 -0.44
C VAL A 57 3.75 20.61 0.84
N ASN A 58 4.73 21.48 1.16
CA ASN A 58 5.51 21.34 2.39
C ASN A 58 4.75 21.92 3.60
N CYS A 59 3.65 21.29 3.99
CA CYS A 59 2.91 21.62 5.21
C CYS A 59 2.70 20.38 6.08
N ILE A 60 2.77 20.60 7.39
CA ILE A 60 2.36 19.64 8.40
C ILE A 60 1.03 20.15 8.91
N ASP A 61 -0.05 19.53 8.46
CA ASP A 61 -1.38 19.77 9.03
C ASP A 61 -1.42 19.15 10.44
N ASP A 62 -2.25 19.69 11.34
CA ASP A 62 -2.47 19.11 12.68
C ASP A 62 -2.81 17.63 12.51
N LEU A 63 -1.86 16.73 12.74
CA LEU A 63 -2.04 15.29 12.56
C LEU A 63 -3.23 14.89 13.42
N PRO A 64 -4.40 14.55 12.85
CA PRO A 64 -5.43 13.93 13.64
C PRO A 64 -4.83 12.60 14.05
N MET A 65 -4.69 12.33 15.36
CA MET A 65 -4.28 11.02 15.85
C MET A 65 -5.16 9.89 15.24
N ALA A 66 -6.35 10.23 14.74
CA ALA A 66 -7.23 9.40 13.92
C ALA A 66 -6.57 8.86 12.62
N TRP A 67 -5.69 9.60 11.95
CA TRP A 67 -5.00 9.13 10.73
C TRP A 67 -3.97 8.02 11.00
N ILE A 68 -3.54 7.84 12.25
CA ILE A 68 -2.70 6.71 12.68
C ILE A 68 -3.56 5.45 12.87
N THR A 69 -4.88 5.59 13.06
CA THR A 69 -5.81 4.49 13.40
C THR A 69 -7.15 4.54 12.64
N SER A 70 -7.12 4.81 11.33
CA SER A 70 -8.26 4.81 10.39
C SER A 70 -9.14 6.08 10.32
N ALA A 71 -9.50 6.37 9.06
CA ALA A 71 -10.46 7.34 8.55
C ALA A 71 -10.18 8.82 8.88
N MET A 72 -10.04 9.66 7.85
CA MET A 72 -10.99 10.75 7.60
C MET A 72 -10.92 11.24 6.15
N ASP A 73 -12.14 11.48 5.68
CA ASP A 73 -12.70 12.44 4.73
C ASP A 73 -11.93 12.83 3.48
N ASP A 74 -12.55 12.34 2.42
CA ASP A 74 -12.56 12.82 1.06
C ASP A 74 -13.20 14.22 1.03
N GLU A 75 -12.39 15.28 0.92
CA GLU A 75 -12.87 16.50 0.26
C GLU A 75 -12.54 16.38 -1.23
N LEU A 76 -13.29 15.53 -1.94
CA LEU A 76 -13.35 15.57 -3.39
C LEU A 76 -14.49 16.51 -3.80
N GLY A 77 -14.09 17.63 -4.39
CA GLY A 77 -14.97 18.38 -5.28
C GLY A 77 -15.42 17.47 -6.43
N GLU A 78 -16.71 17.52 -6.73
CA GLU A 78 -17.33 16.86 -7.87
C GLU A 78 -16.63 17.29 -9.17
N GLY A 79 -15.89 16.37 -9.79
CA GLY A 79 -15.19 16.60 -11.05
C GLY A 79 -14.87 15.27 -11.74
N ASP A 80 -15.72 14.90 -12.69
CA ASP A 80 -15.72 13.65 -13.46
C ASP A 80 -14.56 13.57 -14.47
N SER A 81 -13.32 13.63 -13.98
CA SER A 81 -12.12 13.42 -14.80
C SER A 81 -11.09 12.60 -14.03
N ASP A 82 -10.88 11.35 -14.47
CA ASP A 82 -9.84 10.37 -14.07
C ASP A 82 -8.39 10.87 -14.30
N ASP A 83 -8.13 12.16 -14.11
CA ASP A 83 -6.80 12.74 -14.19
C ASP A 83 -6.11 12.61 -12.83
N ASP A 84 -5.67 11.38 -12.56
CA ASP A 84 -4.90 11.04 -11.37
C ASP A 84 -3.75 12.04 -11.16
N SER A 85 -3.16 12.64 -12.21
CA SER A 85 -2.01 13.56 -12.14
C SER A 85 -2.23 14.82 -11.28
N LYS A 86 -3.47 15.16 -10.92
CA LYS A 86 -3.80 16.34 -10.08
C LYS A 86 -3.72 16.10 -8.58
N ILE A 87 -3.69 14.84 -8.12
CA ILE A 87 -3.59 14.54 -6.68
C ILE A 87 -2.26 15.11 -6.15
N SER A 88 -2.34 16.02 -5.19
CA SER A 88 -1.18 16.56 -4.45
C SER A 88 -0.92 15.70 -3.21
N PHE A 89 0.30 15.80 -2.66
CA PHE A 89 0.63 15.19 -1.37
C PHE A 89 1.42 16.16 -0.51
N ARG A 90 1.36 15.96 0.80
CA ARG A 90 1.85 16.86 1.83
C ARG A 90 2.98 16.22 2.64
N THR A 91 3.66 17.03 3.45
CA THR A 91 4.63 16.51 4.43
C THR A 91 3.97 15.55 5.42
N THR A 92 2.70 15.79 5.79
CA THR A 92 1.92 14.87 6.63
C THR A 92 1.75 13.49 5.99
N ASP A 93 1.51 13.40 4.67
CA ASP A 93 1.37 12.09 3.99
C ASP A 93 2.68 11.30 4.06
N LEU A 94 3.82 11.96 3.87
CA LEU A 94 5.13 11.33 3.98
C LEU A 94 5.39 10.75 5.37
N ILE A 95 5.02 11.50 6.42
CA ILE A 95 5.11 11.01 7.81
C ILE A 95 4.18 9.80 8.01
N CYS A 96 2.93 9.88 7.54
CA CYS A 96 1.97 8.79 7.65
C CYS A 96 2.44 7.52 6.92
N TRP A 97 3.01 7.66 5.71
CA TRP A 97 3.57 6.52 4.98
C TRP A 97 4.76 5.91 5.71
N ALA A 98 5.68 6.74 6.23
CA ALA A 98 6.82 6.25 7.01
C ALA A 98 6.37 5.44 8.25
N THR A 99 5.37 5.92 8.98
CA THR A 99 4.78 5.21 10.12
C THR A 99 4.13 3.89 9.70
N GLN A 100 3.34 3.88 8.62
CA GLN A 100 2.71 2.67 8.11
C GLN A 100 3.72 1.63 7.61
N ILE A 101 4.80 2.06 6.95
CA ILE A 101 5.90 1.17 6.54
C ILE A 101 6.54 0.55 7.79
N ALA A 102 6.75 1.32 8.86
CA ALA A 102 7.30 0.81 10.10
C ALA A 102 6.40 -0.29 10.72
N PHE A 103 5.08 -0.07 10.78
CA PHE A 103 4.13 -1.09 11.25
C PHE A 103 4.13 -2.35 10.37
N GLY A 104 4.21 -2.20 9.05
CA GLY A 104 4.35 -3.34 8.14
C GLY A 104 5.63 -4.14 8.37
N MET A 105 6.76 -3.46 8.58
CA MET A 105 8.04 -4.13 8.86
C MET A 105 8.09 -4.77 10.26
N GLU A 106 7.47 -4.16 11.26
CA GLU A 106 7.26 -4.75 12.59
C GLU A 106 6.46 -6.05 12.47
N TYR A 107 5.38 -6.04 11.69
CA TYR A 107 4.59 -7.23 11.41
C TYR A 107 5.42 -8.35 10.75
N LEU A 108 6.18 -8.04 9.68
CA LEU A 108 7.04 -9.04 9.04
C LEU A 108 8.09 -9.60 10.01
N SER A 109 8.66 -8.75 10.86
CA SER A 109 9.59 -9.17 11.92
C SER A 109 8.92 -10.14 12.90
N SER A 110 7.67 -9.88 13.30
CA SER A 110 6.89 -10.80 14.15
C SER A 110 6.64 -12.17 13.51
N LYS A 111 6.67 -12.24 12.17
CA LYS A 111 6.57 -13.48 11.39
C LYS A 111 7.93 -14.14 11.10
N ASN A 112 9.02 -13.59 11.62
CA ASN A 112 10.39 -13.98 11.30
C ASN A 112 10.70 -13.87 9.80
N VAL A 113 10.10 -12.91 9.11
CA VAL A 113 10.31 -12.65 7.68
C VAL A 113 11.16 -11.39 7.52
N PHE A 114 12.29 -11.54 6.83
CA PHE A 114 13.12 -10.42 6.40
C PHE A 114 12.70 -9.99 4.99
N HIS A 115 12.34 -8.71 4.80
CA HIS A 115 11.93 -8.22 3.49
C HIS A 115 13.04 -8.35 2.42
N GLY A 116 14.30 -8.11 2.79
CA GLY A 116 15.47 -8.29 1.90
C GLY A 116 15.69 -7.20 0.86
N ASP A 117 14.64 -6.48 0.43
CA ASP A 117 14.76 -5.34 -0.50
C ASP A 117 13.83 -4.16 -0.15
N LEU A 118 13.89 -3.67 1.10
CA LEU A 118 13.01 -2.57 1.48
C LEU A 118 13.45 -1.27 0.79
N ALA A 119 12.63 -0.77 -0.13
CA ALA A 119 12.88 0.43 -0.91
C ALA A 119 11.56 1.08 -1.34
N ALA A 120 11.57 2.40 -1.63
CA ALA A 120 10.36 3.14 -2.02
C ALA A 120 9.65 2.59 -3.28
N ARG A 121 10.36 1.84 -4.14
CA ARG A 121 9.78 1.16 -5.31
C ARG A 121 8.95 -0.08 -4.94
N ASN A 122 9.21 -0.67 -3.78
CA ASN A 122 8.54 -1.87 -3.27
C ASN A 122 7.46 -1.53 -2.22
N VAL A 123 7.24 -0.25 -1.94
CA VAL A 123 6.11 0.22 -1.13
C VAL A 123 5.03 0.73 -2.09
N LEU A 124 3.84 0.14 -2.01
CA LEU A 124 2.71 0.51 -2.86
C LEU A 124 1.69 1.35 -2.09
N LEU A 125 1.08 2.31 -2.78
CA LEU A 125 0.04 3.18 -2.25
C LEU A 125 -1.33 2.70 -2.73
N CYS A 126 -2.15 2.29 -1.77
CA CYS A 126 -3.51 1.84 -1.98
C CYS A 126 -4.51 2.97 -1.67
N GLU A 127 -5.76 2.83 -2.14
CA GLU A 127 -6.84 3.73 -1.72
C GLU A 127 -7.04 3.65 -0.20
N LYS A 128 -7.47 4.76 0.40
CA LYS A 128 -7.87 4.77 1.81
C LYS A 128 -9.06 3.82 1.96
N VAL A 129 -8.80 2.66 2.57
CA VAL A 129 -9.89 1.73 2.91
C VAL A 129 -10.70 2.38 4.04
N GLN A 130 -11.90 2.87 3.72
CA GLN A 130 -12.87 3.17 4.76
C GLN A 130 -13.14 1.87 5.53
N PRO A 131 -13.13 1.89 6.87
CA PRO A 131 -13.53 0.72 7.63
C PRO A 131 -14.93 0.34 7.14
N ARG A 132 -15.04 -0.81 6.48
CA ARG A 132 -16.35 -1.37 6.13
C ARG A 132 -17.07 -1.51 7.45
N ASN A 133 -18.18 -0.78 7.61
CA ASN A 133 -19.15 -1.09 8.66
C ASN A 133 -19.55 -2.55 8.43
N LEU A 134 -18.95 -3.45 9.21
CA LEU A 134 -19.37 -4.83 9.33
C LEU A 134 -20.73 -4.77 10.05
N LEU A 135 -21.81 -4.73 9.26
CA LEU A 135 -23.14 -5.10 9.71
C LEU A 135 -23.22 -6.62 9.89
#